data_AF-A0A3B9IPA0-F1
#
_entry.id   AF-A0A3B9IPA0-F1
#
_cell.length_a   1.000
_cell.length_b   1.000
_cell.length_c   1.000
_cell.angle_alpha   90.00
_cell.angle_beta   90.00
_cell.angle_gamma   90.00
#
_symmetry.space_group_name_H-M   'P 1'
#
loop_
_entity.id
_entity.type
_entity.pdbx_description
1 polymer ?
#
loop_
_entity_poly.entity_id
_entity_poly.type
_entity_poly.pdbx_seq_one_letter_code
_entity_poly.pdbx_strand_id
1 'polypeptide(L)'
;MIDRLTRNVRAAGRSQDRGDTRYFSAVQRQPLLTREEEADLAMRVKAGDREAADILVRSHLRLVIKVASRYRNYGLPMNELVQEGSIGLMQAVERFDPERGVRLATYAMWWI
;
A
#
# COMPACT_ATOMS: atom_id res chain seq x y z
N MET A 1 -30.32 -28.09 -1.55
CA MET A 1 -28.94 -28.21 -2.07
C MET A 1 -28.21 -26.87 -2.22
N ILE A 2 -28.92 -25.73 -2.36
CA ILE A 2 -28.33 -24.38 -2.56
C ILE A 2 -27.75 -23.76 -1.27
N ASP A 3 -28.21 -24.17 -0.09
CA ASP A 3 -27.88 -23.53 1.20
C ASP A 3 -26.45 -23.79 1.74
N ARG A 4 -25.70 -24.75 1.15
CA ARG A 4 -24.30 -25.02 1.54
C ARG A 4 -23.28 -24.14 0.82
N LEU A 5 -23.57 -23.69 -0.40
CA LEU A 5 -22.64 -22.86 -1.19
C LEU A 5 -22.60 -21.41 -0.71
N THR A 6 -23.76 -20.83 -0.37
CA THR A 6 -23.88 -19.47 0.19
C THR A 6 -23.22 -19.34 1.57
N ARG A 7 -23.22 -20.41 2.36
CA ARG A 7 -22.60 -20.43 3.69
C ARG A 7 -21.08 -20.41 3.63
N ASN A 8 -20.48 -21.08 2.63
CA ASN A 8 -19.03 -21.08 2.39
C ASN A 8 -18.53 -19.72 1.89
N VAL A 9 -19.25 -19.06 0.98
CA VAL A 9 -18.88 -17.71 0.50
C VAL A 9 -18.93 -16.69 1.65
N ARG A 10 -19.94 -16.76 2.53
CA ARG A 10 -20.01 -15.91 3.74
C ARG A 10 -18.96 -16.24 4.80
N ALA A 11 -18.52 -17.49 4.90
CA ALA A 11 -17.44 -17.88 5.81
C ALA A 11 -16.07 -17.38 5.33
N ALA A 12 -15.79 -17.53 4.02
CA ALA A 12 -14.59 -17.00 3.37
C ALA A 12 -14.48 -15.47 3.48
N GLY A 13 -15.60 -14.75 3.26
CA GLY A 13 -15.64 -13.30 3.44
C GLY A 13 -15.37 -12.84 4.88
N ARG A 14 -15.79 -13.61 5.89
CA ARG A 14 -15.52 -13.29 7.31
C ARG A 14 -14.08 -13.57 7.75
N SER A 15 -13.43 -14.59 7.17
CA SER A 15 -11.99 -14.82 7.40
C SER A 15 -11.14 -13.75 6.71
N GLN A 16 -11.54 -13.33 5.51
CA GLN A 16 -10.89 -12.24 4.76
C GLN A 16 -10.96 -10.91 5.55
N ASP A 17 -12.14 -10.56 6.05
CA ASP A 17 -12.40 -9.33 6.81
C ASP A 17 -11.54 -9.22 8.09
N ARG A 18 -11.28 -10.35 8.77
CA ARG A 18 -10.36 -10.40 9.92
C ARG A 18 -8.89 -10.25 9.53
N GLY A 19 -8.49 -10.79 8.39
CA GLY A 19 -7.14 -10.63 7.83
C GLY A 19 -6.87 -9.18 7.46
N ASP A 20 -7.81 -8.57 6.75
CA ASP A 20 -7.79 -7.17 6.32
C ASP A 20 -7.69 -6.22 7.51
N THR A 21 -8.49 -6.46 8.57
CA THR A 21 -8.45 -5.66 9.80
C THR A 21 -7.07 -5.67 10.47
N ARG A 22 -6.42 -6.84 10.56
CA ARG A 22 -5.08 -6.96 11.14
C ARG A 22 -4.03 -6.24 10.28
N TYR A 23 -4.07 -6.43 8.97
CA TYR A 23 -3.16 -5.76 8.04
C TYR A 23 -3.31 -4.23 8.13
N PHE A 24 -4.53 -3.70 8.05
CA PHE A 24 -4.76 -2.26 8.15
C PHE A 24 -4.31 -1.70 9.49
N SER A 25 -4.51 -2.42 10.59
CA SER A 25 -4.01 -2.01 11.91
C SER A 25 -2.47 -1.95 11.96
N ALA A 26 -1.79 -2.87 11.26
CA ALA A 26 -0.32 -2.88 11.18
C ALA A 26 0.21 -1.71 10.32
N VAL A 27 -0.48 -1.38 9.22
CA VAL A 27 -0.13 -0.23 8.37
C VAL A 27 -0.29 1.10 9.10
N GLN A 28 -1.33 1.26 9.93
CA GLN A 28 -1.53 2.49 10.70
C GLN A 28 -0.44 2.73 11.77
N ARG A 29 0.29 1.69 12.18
CA ARG A 29 1.37 1.78 13.17
C ARG A 29 2.72 2.14 12.54
N GLN A 30 2.82 2.18 11.22
CA GLN A 30 4.07 2.57 10.56
C GLN A 30 4.36 4.06 10.80
N PRO A 31 5.61 4.42 11.14
CA PRO A 31 5.99 5.80 11.39
C PRO A 31 5.87 6.63 10.11
N LEU A 32 5.50 7.90 10.29
CA LEU A 32 5.56 8.88 9.20
C LEU A 32 6.98 9.40 9.08
N LEU A 33 7.48 9.45 7.84
CA LEU A 33 8.79 10.01 7.56
C LEU A 33 8.72 11.53 7.45
N THR A 34 9.72 12.18 8.03
CA THR A 34 10.06 13.57 7.71
C THR A 34 10.54 13.69 6.27
N ARG A 35 10.68 14.92 5.78
CA ARG A 35 11.11 15.15 4.40
C ARG A 35 12.58 14.76 4.21
N GLU A 36 13.38 14.99 5.24
CA GLU A 36 14.81 14.70 5.28
C GLU A 36 15.05 13.19 5.31
N GLU A 37 14.33 12.43 6.15
CA GLU A 37 14.38 10.97 6.16
C GLU A 37 13.92 10.36 4.83
N GLU A 38 12.85 10.89 4.24
CA GLU A 38 12.36 10.44 2.93
C GLU A 38 13.41 10.66 1.83
N ALA A 39 14.10 11.80 1.85
CA ALA A 39 15.17 12.11 0.91
C ALA A 39 16.38 11.19 1.10
N ASP A 40 16.84 10.98 2.33
CA ASP A 40 17.95 10.06 2.65
C ASP A 40 17.67 8.64 2.15
N LEU A 41 16.50 8.11 2.51
CA LEU A 41 16.08 6.77 2.08
C LEU A 41 15.97 6.69 0.56
N ALA A 42 15.43 7.71 -0.11
CA ALA A 42 15.32 7.71 -1.57
C ALA A 42 16.70 7.74 -2.26
N MET A 43 17.68 8.46 -1.70
CA MET A 43 19.05 8.42 -2.20
C MET A 43 19.70 7.04 -2.02
N ARG A 44 19.44 6.38 -0.88
CA ARG A 44 19.90 5.01 -0.64
C ARG A 44 19.26 4.01 -1.59
N VAL A 45 17.97 4.16 -1.90
CA VAL A 45 17.28 3.33 -2.90
C VAL A 45 17.94 3.46 -4.28
N LYS A 46 18.29 4.68 -4.71
CA LYS A 46 19.06 4.89 -5.95
C LYS A 46 20.41 4.17 -5.95
N ALA A 47 21.04 4.02 -4.78
CA ALA A 47 22.27 3.26 -4.60
C ALA A 47 22.06 1.73 -4.50
N GLY A 48 20.82 1.24 -4.61
CA GLY A 48 20.47 -0.18 -4.57
C GLY A 48 20.12 -0.73 -3.19
N ASP A 49 19.91 0.13 -2.19
CA ASP A 49 19.53 -0.28 -0.83
C ASP A 49 18.07 -0.75 -0.79
N ARG A 50 17.90 -2.08 -0.68
CA ARG A 50 16.58 -2.72 -0.60
C ARG A 50 15.87 -2.48 0.73
N GLU A 51 16.61 -2.29 1.81
CA GLU A 51 16.02 -2.01 3.12
C GLU A 51 15.43 -0.60 3.15
N ALA A 52 16.13 0.37 2.55
CA ALA A 52 15.60 1.71 2.36
C ALA A 52 14.30 1.71 1.52
N ALA A 53 14.23 0.87 0.48
CA ALA A 53 13.03 0.70 -0.33
C ALA A 53 11.86 0.15 0.49
N ASP A 54 12.09 -0.89 1.30
CA ASP A 54 11.08 -1.47 2.18
C ASP A 54 10.54 -0.44 3.19
N ILE A 55 11.41 0.38 3.79
CA ILE A 55 11.03 1.45 4.71
C ILE A 55 10.16 2.50 4.00
N LEU A 56 10.55 2.95 2.80
CA LEU A 56 9.76 3.90 2.02
C LEU A 56 8.39 3.34 1.64
N VAL A 57 8.33 2.09 1.19
CA VAL A 57 7.06 1.43 0.86
C VAL A 57 6.17 1.35 2.09
N ARG A 58 6.68 0.82 3.21
CA ARG A 58 5.90 0.62 4.46
C ARG A 58 5.35 1.92 5.02
N SER A 59 6.16 2.97 5.06
CA SER A 59 5.72 4.30 5.54
C SER A 59 4.60 4.91 4.68
N HIS A 60 4.51 4.52 3.40
CA HIS A 60 3.53 5.04 2.45
C HIS A 60 2.33 4.12 2.20
N LEU A 61 2.23 2.94 2.83
CA LEU A 61 1.08 2.04 2.68
C LEU A 61 -0.27 2.67 3.09
N ARG A 62 -0.25 3.68 3.98
CA ARG A 62 -1.45 4.45 4.35
C ARG A 62 -2.05 5.21 3.16
N LEU A 63 -1.20 5.69 2.24
CA LEU A 63 -1.62 6.32 0.99
C LEU A 63 -2.32 5.31 0.08
N VAL A 64 -1.73 4.12 -0.09
CA VAL A 64 -2.30 3.04 -0.90
C VAL A 64 -3.71 2.69 -0.42
N ILE A 65 -3.89 2.48 0.89
CA ILE A 65 -5.21 2.18 1.46
C ILE A 65 -6.19 3.33 1.19
N LYS A 66 -5.74 4.58 1.31
CA LYS A 66 -6.59 5.77 1.06
C LYS A 66 -7.05 5.85 -0.39
N VAL A 67 -6.16 5.57 -1.36
CA VAL A 67 -6.51 5.57 -2.79
C VAL A 67 -7.42 4.38 -3.10
N ALA A 68 -7.03 3.17 -2.71
CA ALA A 68 -7.82 1.94 -2.89
C ALA A 68 -9.25 2.05 -2.32
N SER A 69 -9.42 2.73 -1.16
CA SER A 69 -10.74 2.96 -0.55
C SER A 69 -11.73 3.67 -1.48
N ARG A 70 -11.25 4.51 -2.42
CA ARG A 70 -12.10 5.21 -3.40
C ARG A 70 -12.70 4.26 -4.44
N TYR A 71 -12.07 3.09 -4.64
CA TYR A 71 -12.48 2.10 -5.64
C TYR A 71 -13.26 0.92 -5.05
N ARG A 72 -13.59 0.94 -3.75
CA ARG A 72 -14.30 -0.15 -3.05
C ARG A 72 -15.63 -0.55 -3.70
N ASN A 73 -16.32 0.38 -4.35
CA ASN A 73 -17.64 0.14 -4.94
C ASN A 73 -17.59 -0.36 -6.39
N TYR A 74 -16.40 -0.64 -6.93
CA TYR A 74 -16.20 -1.11 -8.31
C TYR A 74 -16.24 -2.64 -8.44
N GLY A 75 -16.64 -3.35 -7.38
CA GLY A 75 -16.85 -4.80 -7.39
C GLY A 75 -15.62 -5.64 -7.06
N LEU A 76 -14.46 -5.02 -6.83
CA LEU A 76 -13.25 -5.70 -6.38
C LEU A 76 -13.15 -5.76 -4.84
N PRO A 77 -12.71 -6.88 -4.27
CA PRO A 77 -12.34 -6.97 -2.87
C PRO A 77 -11.29 -5.91 -2.47
N MET A 78 -11.39 -5.39 -1.25
CA MET A 78 -10.47 -4.36 -0.76
C MET A 78 -9.01 -4.80 -0.77
N ASN A 79 -8.74 -6.07 -0.44
CA ASN A 79 -7.41 -6.63 -0.46
C ASN A 79 -6.81 -6.63 -1.87
N GLU A 80 -7.59 -6.92 -2.92
CA GLU A 80 -7.10 -6.90 -4.30
C GLU A 80 -6.72 -5.48 -4.72
N LEU A 81 -7.57 -4.49 -4.44
CA LEU A 81 -7.27 -3.08 -4.70
C LEU A 81 -5.98 -2.61 -3.99
N VAL A 82 -5.80 -3.04 -2.75
CA VAL A 82 -4.60 -2.70 -1.96
C VAL A 82 -3.36 -3.39 -2.51
N GLN A 83 -3.45 -4.65 -2.94
CA GLN A 83 -2.32 -5.38 -3.51
C GLN A 83 -1.83 -4.72 -4.81
N GLU A 84 -2.75 -4.36 -5.71
CA GLU A 84 -2.41 -3.64 -6.95
C GLU A 84 -1.80 -2.26 -6.65
N GLY A 85 -2.41 -1.50 -5.73
CA GLY A 85 -1.86 -0.20 -5.33
C GLY A 85 -0.48 -0.31 -4.63
N SER A 86 -0.23 -1.40 -3.91
CA SER A 86 1.09 -1.69 -3.33
C SER A 86 2.13 -1.97 -4.41
N ILE A 87 1.77 -2.64 -5.52
CA ILE A 87 2.64 -2.82 -6.68
C ILE A 87 2.96 -1.47 -7.33
N GLY A 88 1.94 -0.63 -7.54
CA GLY A 88 2.12 0.74 -8.04
C GLY A 88 3.06 1.56 -7.15
N LEU A 89 2.91 1.48 -5.83
CA LEU A 89 3.81 2.15 -4.88
C LEU A 89 5.26 1.64 -4.98
N MET A 90 5.48 0.33 -5.10
CA MET A 90 6.82 -0.23 -5.29
C MET A 90 7.47 0.31 -6.57
N GLN A 91 6.71 0.33 -7.67
CA GLN A 91 7.18 0.90 -8.95
C GLN A 91 7.49 2.40 -8.86
N ALA A 92 6.72 3.14 -8.07
CA ALA A 92 6.97 4.54 -7.79
C ALA A 92 8.27 4.72 -7.00
N VAL A 93 8.49 3.93 -5.95
CA VAL A 93 9.72 4.00 -5.12
C VAL A 93 10.97 3.71 -5.95
N GLU A 94 10.93 2.71 -6.83
CA GLU A 94 12.05 2.37 -7.72
C GLU A 94 12.46 3.52 -8.67
N ARG A 95 11.49 4.37 -9.06
CA ARG A 95 11.69 5.43 -10.07
C ARG A 95 11.71 6.83 -9.47
N PHE A 96 11.52 6.94 -8.16
CA PHE A 96 11.41 8.22 -7.49
C PHE A 96 12.75 8.95 -7.46
N ASP A 97 12.70 10.26 -7.70
CA ASP A 97 13.85 11.13 -7.76
C ASP A 97 13.72 12.25 -6.72
N PRO A 98 14.39 12.16 -5.56
CA PRO A 98 14.24 13.13 -4.48
C PRO A 98 14.79 14.52 -4.84
N GLU A 99 15.70 14.62 -5.83
CA GLU A 99 16.32 15.88 -6.25
C GLU A 99 15.32 16.82 -6.94
N ARG A 100 14.17 16.29 -7.41
CA ARG A 100 13.09 17.08 -8.02
C ARG A 100 12.28 17.88 -7.00
N GLY A 101 12.56 17.73 -5.70
CA GLY A 101 11.94 18.51 -4.63
C GLY A 101 10.48 18.19 -4.34
N VAL A 102 9.89 17.20 -5.00
CA VAL A 102 8.52 16.72 -4.75
C VAL A 102 8.52 15.61 -3.69
N ARG A 103 7.41 15.48 -2.94
CA ARG A 103 7.23 14.36 -1.99
C ARG A 103 6.95 13.07 -2.75
N LEU A 104 7.45 11.94 -2.22
CA LEU A 104 7.16 10.62 -2.76
C LEU A 104 5.65 10.38 -2.86
N ALA A 105 4.87 10.77 -1.85
CA ALA A 105 3.42 10.64 -1.86
C ALA A 105 2.75 11.30 -3.09
N THR A 106 3.23 12.47 -3.51
CA THR A 106 2.70 13.17 -4.69
C THR A 106 3.03 12.42 -5.98
N TYR A 107 4.25 11.89 -6.08
CA TYR A 107 4.68 11.11 -7.24
C TYR A 107 3.95 9.75 -7.32
N ALA A 108 3.83 9.06 -6.19
CA ALA A 108 3.22 7.74 -6.09
C ALA A 108 1.74 7.74 -6.46
N MET A 109 1.00 8.84 -6.31
CA MET A 109 -0.41 8.93 -6.74
C MET A 109 -0.63 8.68 -8.24
N TRP A 110 0.39 8.82 -9.09
CA TRP A 110 0.26 8.51 -10.53
C TRP A 110 0.44 7.02 -10.84
N TRP A 111 1.02 6.28 -9.90
CA TRP A 111 1.28 4.84 -10.03
C TRP A 111 0.24 3.99 -9.30
N ILE A 112 -0.42 4.56 -8.29
CA ILE A 112 -1.46 3.93 -7.46
C ILE A 112 -2.83 4.28 -8.01
#